data_AF-A0A413LZ16-F1
#
_entry.id   AF-A0A413LZ16-F1
#
_cell.length_a   1.000
_cell.length_b   1.000
_cell.length_c   1.000
_cell.angle_alpha   90.00
_cell.angle_beta   90.00
_cell.angle_gamma   90.00
#
_symmetry.space_group_name_H-M   'P 1'
#
loop_
_entity.id
_entity.type
_entity.pdbx_description
1 polymer ?
#
loop_
_entity_poly.entity_id
_entity_poly.type
_entity_poly.pdbx_seq_one_letter_code
_entity_poly.pdbx_strand_id
1 'polypeptide(L)'
;EKYVKKTNNKYLILGLVGILLCMFFLSFIYNDRLVQIALKYNINFNYRLDTWAYWTGKTRFNIGFTGLGVGYVDKETYLLHGINGMINNGHVLLSGMHSDLLKKYIEIGFVPFLIWIYYILISKTQKLYKIEGFYTAEVYFLLIIYAIILYLTDNVYSYFLCNCSFILIPMSMKEYILNSNNRIKK
;
A
#
# COMPACT_ATOMS: atom_id res chain seq x y z
N GLU A 1 -3.56 0.00 -33.39
CA GLU A 1 -2.86 -1.21 -32.91
C GLU A 1 -3.71 -1.94 -31.87
N LYS A 2 -4.73 -2.65 -32.34
CA LYS A 2 -5.68 -3.37 -31.49
C LYS A 2 -5.13 -4.78 -31.22
N TYR A 3 -4.94 -5.11 -29.95
CA TYR A 3 -4.70 -6.48 -29.44
C TYR A 3 -3.41 -7.18 -29.87
N VAL A 4 -2.24 -6.56 -29.66
CA VAL A 4 -1.00 -7.35 -29.67
C VAL A 4 -0.98 -8.19 -28.39
N LYS A 5 -1.26 -9.48 -28.56
CA LYS A 5 -1.14 -10.56 -27.56
C LYS A 5 0.35 -10.84 -27.28
N LYS A 6 1.16 -9.80 -27.03
CA LYS A 6 2.55 -9.96 -26.58
C LYS A 6 2.49 -10.26 -25.08
N THR A 7 3.07 -11.38 -24.72
CA THR A 7 3.10 -11.95 -23.38
C THR A 7 3.45 -10.90 -22.33
N ASN A 8 2.54 -10.79 -21.35
CA ASN A 8 2.38 -9.67 -20.42
C ASN A 8 3.35 -9.75 -19.22
N ASN A 9 4.60 -10.16 -19.47
CA ASN A 9 5.61 -10.38 -18.43
C ASN A 9 6.08 -9.06 -17.79
N LYS A 10 5.82 -7.91 -18.44
CA LYS A 10 6.21 -6.59 -17.90
C LYS A 10 5.57 -6.30 -16.53
N TYR A 11 4.26 -6.51 -16.38
CA TYR A 11 3.57 -6.24 -15.11
C TYR A 11 3.93 -7.27 -14.04
N LEU A 12 4.30 -8.49 -14.47
CA LEU A 12 4.83 -9.50 -13.55
C LEU A 12 6.16 -9.01 -12.96
N ILE A 13 7.12 -8.63 -13.81
CA ILE A 13 8.45 -8.18 -13.37
C ILE A 13 8.34 -6.92 -12.52
N LEU A 14 7.65 -5.89 -13.02
CA LEU A 14 7.48 -4.62 -12.29
C LEU A 14 6.69 -4.81 -10.99
N GLY A 15 5.67 -5.67 -11.00
CA GLY A 15 4.93 -6.03 -9.80
C GLY A 15 5.82 -6.75 -8.78
N LEU A 16 6.63 -7.72 -9.20
CA LEU A 16 7.56 -8.42 -8.31
C LEU A 16 8.59 -7.46 -7.70
N VAL A 17 9.12 -6.51 -8.48
CA VAL A 17 9.99 -5.44 -7.96
C VAL A 17 9.26 -4.61 -6.91
N GLY A 18 8.01 -4.21 -7.17
CA GLY A 18 7.18 -3.48 -6.20
C GLY A 18 6.95 -4.27 -4.89
N ILE A 19 6.71 -5.57 -4.98
CA ILE A 19 6.58 -6.45 -3.82
C ILE A 19 7.89 -6.49 -3.03
N LEU A 20 9.02 -6.68 -3.71
CA LEU A 20 10.34 -6.69 -3.08
C LEU A 20 10.65 -5.38 -2.36
N LEU A 21 10.30 -4.23 -2.95
CA LEU A 21 10.46 -2.92 -2.31
C LEU A 21 9.60 -2.79 -1.05
N CYS A 22 8.37 -3.28 -1.07
CA CYS A 22 7.50 -3.28 0.11
C CYS A 22 8.05 -4.18 1.22
N MET A 23 8.55 -5.37 0.87
CA MET A 23 9.19 -6.27 1.83
C MET A 23 10.48 -5.68 2.39
N PHE A 24 11.28 -5.02 1.56
CA PHE A 24 12.48 -4.31 1.97
C PHE A 24 12.16 -3.16 2.93
N PHE A 25 11.12 -2.37 2.64
CA PHE A 25 10.64 -1.31 3.52
C PHE A 25 10.22 -1.84 4.89
N LEU A 26 9.40 -2.90 4.93
CA LEU A 26 8.99 -3.53 6.18
C LEU A 26 10.21 -4.05 6.96
N SER A 27 11.14 -4.73 6.28
CA SER A 27 12.38 -5.19 6.91
C SER A 27 13.23 -4.04 7.47
N PHE A 28 13.24 -2.88 6.80
CA PHE A 28 13.94 -1.69 7.28
C PHE A 28 13.33 -1.11 8.56
N ILE A 29 12.01 -1.12 8.66
CA ILE A 29 11.29 -0.69 9.86
C ILE A 29 11.52 -1.66 11.02
N TYR A 30 11.35 -2.97 10.79
CA TYR A 30 11.48 -3.98 11.84
C TYR A 30 12.90 -4.13 12.41
N ASN A 31 13.92 -3.65 11.69
CA ASN A 31 15.31 -3.67 12.13
C ASN A 31 15.80 -2.30 12.66
N ASP A 32 14.87 -1.36 12.93
CA ASP A 32 15.15 0.01 13.41
C ASP A 32 16.11 0.83 12.52
N ARG A 33 16.40 0.37 11.29
CA ARG A 33 17.33 1.04 10.38
C ARG A 33 16.82 2.41 9.98
N LEU A 34 15.51 2.53 9.79
CA LEU A 34 14.89 3.80 9.45
C LEU A 34 15.02 4.82 10.59
N VAL A 35 14.89 4.36 11.84
CA VAL A 35 15.10 5.19 13.04
C VAL A 35 16.55 5.65 13.12
N GLN A 36 17.51 4.75 12.91
CA GLN A 36 18.94 5.09 12.92
C GLN A 36 19.30 6.12 11.85
N ILE A 37 18.76 5.98 10.63
CA ILE A 37 18.97 6.94 9.54
C ILE A 37 18.35 8.30 9.90
N ALA A 38 17.12 8.31 10.44
CA ALA A 38 16.45 9.53 10.83
C ALA A 38 17.22 10.30 11.91
N LEU A 39 17.72 9.60 12.93
CA LEU A 39 18.56 10.18 13.98
C LEU A 39 19.89 10.70 13.42
N LYS A 40 20.56 9.92 12.56
CA LYS A 40 21.84 10.31 11.96
C LYS A 40 21.75 11.59 11.13
N TYR A 41 20.68 11.77 10.38
CA TYR A 41 20.48 12.93 9.51
C TYR A 41 19.54 13.98 10.09
N ASN A 42 19.16 13.86 11.37
CA ASN A 42 18.23 14.76 12.06
C ASN A 42 16.91 14.99 11.30
N ILE A 43 16.35 13.92 10.72
CA ILE A 43 15.10 13.97 9.95
C ILE A 43 13.93 13.80 10.92
N ASN A 44 13.06 14.81 10.98
CA ASN A 44 11.87 14.76 11.81
C ASN A 44 10.71 14.03 11.10
N PHE A 45 10.29 12.90 11.66
CA PHE A 45 9.13 12.11 11.20
C PHE A 45 7.82 12.44 11.91
N ASN A 46 7.77 13.53 12.69
CA ASN A 46 6.62 13.95 13.49
C ASN A 46 6.09 12.80 14.36
N TYR A 47 6.97 12.13 15.10
CA TYR A 47 6.67 11.01 16.02
C TYR A 47 6.14 9.72 15.37
N ARG A 48 6.02 9.64 14.03
CA ARG A 48 5.55 8.41 13.35
C ARG A 48 6.45 7.21 13.62
N LEU A 49 7.77 7.44 13.68
CA LEU A 49 8.74 6.38 13.97
C LEU A 49 8.52 5.75 15.35
N ASP A 50 8.09 6.52 16.35
CA ASP A 50 7.78 5.99 17.68
C ASP A 50 6.54 5.11 17.66
N THR A 51 5.51 5.52 16.91
CA THR A 51 4.30 4.72 16.72
C THR A 51 4.62 3.43 15.96
N TRP A 52 5.49 3.47 14.95
CA TRP A 52 5.92 2.28 14.23
C TRP A 52 6.75 1.34 15.11
N ALA A 53 7.69 1.88 15.89
CA ALA A 53 8.54 1.13 16.82
C ALA A 53 7.71 0.41 17.90
N TYR A 54 6.69 1.07 18.45
CA TYR A 54 5.77 0.46 19.40
C TYR A 54 5.09 -0.80 18.83
N TRP A 55 4.60 -0.70 17.59
CA TRP A 55 3.88 -1.80 16.94
C TRP A 55 4.81 -2.90 16.43
N THR A 56 6.01 -2.56 15.96
CA THR A 56 7.02 -3.55 15.56
C THR A 56 7.57 -4.30 16.78
N GLY A 57 7.71 -3.64 17.93
CA GLY A 57 8.08 -4.29 19.19
C GLY A 57 7.05 -5.29 19.72
N LYS A 58 5.78 -5.16 19.32
CA LYS A 58 4.70 -6.11 19.66
C LYS A 58 4.47 -7.20 18.63
N THR A 59 5.12 -7.11 17.48
CA THR A 59 4.89 -8.02 16.34
C THR A 59 6.22 -8.59 15.86
N ARG A 60 6.19 -9.43 14.82
CA ARG A 60 7.41 -10.06 14.31
C ARG A 60 7.39 -10.12 12.80
N PHE A 61 8.52 -9.81 12.17
CA PHE A 61 8.67 -9.91 10.72
C PHE A 61 9.13 -11.31 10.30
N ASN A 62 8.19 -12.25 10.25
CA ASN A 62 8.47 -13.60 9.78
C ASN A 62 7.27 -14.25 9.09
N ILE A 63 7.51 -15.36 8.40
CA ILE A 63 6.49 -16.10 7.63
C ILE A 63 5.38 -16.65 8.56
N GLY A 64 5.73 -17.01 9.80
CA GLY A 64 4.80 -17.55 10.79
C GLY A 64 3.97 -16.49 11.54
N PHE A 65 4.01 -15.23 11.13
CA PHE A 65 3.17 -14.18 11.70
C PHE A 65 1.82 -14.14 11.00
N THR A 66 0.75 -14.43 11.75
CA THR A 66 -0.62 -14.57 11.25
C THR A 66 -1.44 -13.28 11.28
N GLY A 67 -0.87 -12.21 11.82
CA GLY A 67 -1.56 -10.93 12.00
C GLY A 67 -2.30 -10.84 13.34
N LEU A 68 -2.69 -9.62 13.71
CA LEU A 68 -3.45 -9.31 14.93
C LEU A 68 -4.97 -9.21 14.70
N GLY A 69 -5.41 -9.17 13.44
CA GLY A 69 -6.80 -8.98 13.05
C GLY A 69 -7.03 -7.64 12.34
N VAL A 70 -7.94 -7.63 11.38
CA VAL A 70 -8.30 -6.44 10.59
C VAL A 70 -8.93 -5.37 11.49
N GLY A 71 -8.43 -4.14 11.39
CA GLY A 71 -8.89 -3.00 12.20
C GLY A 71 -8.38 -3.00 13.65
N TYR A 72 -7.57 -4.00 14.04
CA TYR A 72 -7.04 -4.09 15.39
C TYR A 72 -6.12 -2.92 15.71
N VAL A 73 -5.22 -2.56 14.79
CA VAL A 73 -4.22 -1.51 15.00
C VAL A 73 -4.89 -0.15 15.22
N ASP A 74 -5.84 0.23 14.37
CA ASP A 74 -6.53 1.53 14.49
C ASP A 74 -7.36 1.58 15.78
N LYS A 75 -8.09 0.50 16.12
CA LYS A 75 -8.88 0.42 17.35
C LYS A 75 -8.01 0.53 18.61
N GLU A 76 -6.95 -0.27 18.68
CA GLU A 76 -6.07 -0.32 19.84
C GLU A 76 -5.30 1.00 20.01
N THR A 77 -4.82 1.58 18.91
CA THR A 77 -4.14 2.88 18.94
C THR A 77 -5.06 3.98 19.47
N TYR A 78 -6.34 3.99 19.04
CA TYR A 78 -7.34 4.94 19.53
C TYR A 78 -7.62 4.77 21.03
N LEU A 79 -7.76 3.52 21.51
CA LEU A 79 -8.00 3.23 22.93
C LEU A 79 -6.82 3.64 23.81
N LEU A 80 -5.60 3.27 23.40
CA LEU A 80 -4.38 3.62 24.12
C LEU A 80 -4.16 5.14 24.18
N HIS A 81 -4.49 5.85 23.10
CA HIS A 81 -4.43 7.30 23.07
C HIS A 81 -5.47 7.93 24.03
N GLY A 82 -6.67 7.35 24.14
CA GLY A 82 -7.70 7.80 25.05
C GLY A 82 -7.41 7.55 26.54
N ILE A 83 -6.75 6.43 26.87
CA ILE A 83 -6.48 6.02 28.25
C ILE A 83 -5.18 6.65 28.79
N ASN A 84 -4.11 6.62 27.99
CA ASN A 84 -2.76 7.01 28.43
C ASN A 84 -2.28 8.33 27.79
N GLY A 85 -3.12 8.98 26.98
CA GLY A 85 -2.70 10.12 26.16
C GLY A 85 -1.68 9.71 25.10
N MET A 86 -0.80 10.63 24.72
CA MET A 86 0.18 10.40 23.66
C MET A 86 1.30 9.42 24.02
N ILE A 87 1.57 9.14 25.30
CA ILE A 87 2.74 8.35 25.71
C ILE A 87 2.29 6.96 26.15
N ASN A 88 2.77 5.92 25.45
CA ASN A 88 2.50 4.54 25.77
C ASN A 88 3.80 3.72 25.73
N ASN A 89 4.15 3.08 26.85
CA ASN A 89 5.39 2.30 27.00
C ASN A 89 6.66 3.04 26.54
N GLY A 90 6.76 4.34 26.83
CA GLY A 90 7.90 5.17 26.44
C GLY A 90 7.91 5.64 24.97
N HIS A 91 6.89 5.27 24.18
CA HIS A 91 6.72 5.72 22.80
C HIS A 91 5.59 6.74 22.67
N VAL A 92 5.74 7.68 21.72
CA VAL A 92 4.66 8.59 21.33
C VAL A 92 3.76 7.88 20.32
N LEU A 93 2.51 7.61 20.72
CA LEU A 93 1.48 7.02 19.88
C LEU A 93 0.54 8.11 19.33
N LEU A 94 0.64 8.32 18.01
CA LEU A 94 -0.29 9.16 17.26
C LEU A 94 -1.65 8.46 17.13
N SER A 95 -2.73 9.21 16.91
CA SER A 95 -4.10 8.67 16.74
C SER A 95 -4.26 7.78 15.49
N GLY A 96 -3.22 7.60 14.67
CA GLY A 96 -3.20 6.70 13.53
C GLY A 96 -1.78 6.24 13.20
N MET A 97 -1.67 5.10 12.52
CA MET A 97 -0.36 4.52 12.23
C MET A 97 0.44 5.34 11.22
N HIS A 98 -0.23 6.03 10.29
CA HIS A 98 0.40 6.78 9.20
C HIS A 98 1.35 5.90 8.38
N SER A 99 0.96 4.66 8.13
CA SER A 99 1.60 3.72 7.21
C SER A 99 0.63 2.57 6.97
N ASP A 100 -0.20 2.69 5.94
CA ASP A 100 -1.14 1.61 5.60
C ASP A 100 -0.44 0.31 5.23
N LEU A 101 0.77 0.37 4.68
CA LEU A 101 1.53 -0.83 4.34
C LEU A 101 1.93 -1.60 5.60
N LEU A 102 2.53 -0.91 6.58
CA LEU A 102 2.90 -1.51 7.87
C LEU A 102 1.66 -1.97 8.62
N LYS A 103 0.61 -1.12 8.66
CA LYS A 103 -0.67 -1.46 9.28
C LYS A 103 -1.24 -2.74 8.69
N LYS A 104 -1.34 -2.82 7.36
CA LYS A 104 -1.90 -3.99 6.70
C LYS A 104 -1.07 -5.23 7.04
N TYR A 105 0.25 -5.16 6.97
CA TYR A 105 1.12 -6.27 7.37
C TYR A 105 0.83 -6.75 8.80
N ILE A 106 0.73 -5.83 9.76
CA ILE A 106 0.46 -6.16 11.16
C ILE A 106 -0.93 -6.77 11.36
N GLU A 107 -1.93 -6.26 10.66
CA GLU A 107 -3.31 -6.71 10.80
C GLU A 107 -3.55 -8.09 10.21
N ILE A 108 -3.05 -8.36 8.99
CA ILE A 108 -3.37 -9.59 8.26
C ILE A 108 -2.23 -10.62 8.24
N GLY A 109 -1.04 -10.26 8.73
CA GLY A 109 0.11 -11.16 8.79
C GLY A 109 0.82 -11.36 7.46
N PHE A 110 1.90 -12.15 7.47
CA PHE A 110 2.85 -12.22 6.37
C PHE A 110 2.27 -12.84 5.10
N VAL A 111 1.65 -14.01 5.21
CA VAL A 111 1.11 -14.75 4.04
C VAL A 111 -0.07 -13.99 3.40
N PRO A 112 -1.11 -13.56 4.16
CA PRO A 112 -2.20 -12.80 3.58
C PRO A 112 -1.75 -11.45 3.03
N PHE A 113 -0.75 -10.81 3.64
CA PHE A 113 -0.14 -9.57 3.11
C PHE A 113 0.52 -9.79 1.75
N LEU A 114 1.31 -10.86 1.58
CA LEU A 114 1.91 -11.20 0.29
C LEU A 114 0.85 -11.51 -0.78
N ILE A 115 -0.21 -12.23 -0.40
CA ILE A 115 -1.33 -12.51 -1.32
C ILE A 115 -2.01 -11.20 -1.73
N TRP A 116 -2.27 -10.31 -0.77
CA TRP A 116 -2.91 -9.01 -1.02
C TRP A 116 -2.08 -8.14 -1.97
N ILE A 117 -0.78 -8.00 -1.70
CA ILE A 117 0.08 -7.14 -2.50
C ILE A 117 0.35 -7.71 -3.91
N TYR A 118 0.48 -9.04 -4.01
CA TYR A 118 0.50 -9.74 -5.30
C TYR A 118 -0.80 -9.53 -6.08
N TYR A 119 -1.93 -9.61 -5.40
CA TYR A 119 -3.24 -9.44 -6.03
C TYR A 119 -3.42 -8.04 -6.62
N ILE A 120 -3.13 -6.98 -5.84
CA ILE A 120 -3.36 -5.60 -6.28
C ILE A 120 -2.38 -5.14 -7.38
N LEU A 121 -1.11 -5.57 -7.33
CA LEU A 121 -0.09 -5.17 -8.30
C LEU A 121 -0.12 -5.99 -9.59
N ILE A 122 -0.22 -7.31 -9.47
CA ILE A 122 -0.02 -8.23 -10.60
C ILE A 122 -1.36 -8.76 -11.10
N SER A 123 -2.09 -9.48 -10.25
CA SER A 123 -3.28 -10.22 -10.69
C SER A 123 -4.36 -9.28 -11.23
N LYS A 124 -4.65 -8.19 -10.52
CA LYS A 124 -5.69 -7.23 -10.92
C LYS A 124 -5.31 -6.46 -12.19
N THR A 125 -4.06 -6.03 -12.31
CA THR A 125 -3.53 -5.39 -13.53
C THR A 125 -3.62 -6.31 -14.74
N GLN A 126 -3.22 -7.58 -14.60
CA GLN A 126 -3.30 -8.55 -15.69
C GLN A 126 -4.75 -8.88 -16.07
N LYS A 127 -5.67 -8.94 -15.10
CA LYS A 127 -7.10 -9.12 -15.37
C LYS A 127 -7.68 -7.93 -16.14
N LEU A 128 -7.39 -6.70 -15.71
CA LEU A 128 -7.80 -5.48 -16.42
C LEU A 128 -7.23 -5.44 -17.83
N TYR A 129 -5.98 -5.85 -18.02
CA TYR A 129 -5.38 -5.92 -19.36
C TYR A 129 -6.15 -6.85 -20.29
N LYS A 130 -6.56 -8.02 -19.78
CA LYS A 130 -7.29 -9.03 -20.57
C LYS A 130 -8.73 -8.59 -20.89
N ILE A 131 -9.40 -7.92 -19.96
CA ILE A 131 -10.83 -7.57 -20.07
C ILE A 131 -11.01 -6.22 -20.79
N GLU A 132 -10.25 -5.20 -20.39
CA GLU A 132 -10.45 -3.80 -20.79
C GLU A 132 -9.38 -3.28 -21.76
N GLY A 133 -8.26 -3.99 -21.89
CA GLY A 133 -7.17 -3.65 -22.81
C GLY A 133 -6.01 -2.90 -22.16
N PHE A 134 -5.05 -2.51 -23.00
CA PHE A 134 -3.75 -1.96 -22.60
C PHE A 134 -3.86 -0.69 -21.76
N TYR A 135 -4.55 0.33 -22.26
CA TYR A 135 -4.61 1.66 -21.65
C TYR A 135 -5.22 1.63 -20.24
N THR A 136 -6.35 0.93 -20.06
CA THR A 136 -7.01 0.81 -18.76
C THR A 136 -6.10 0.12 -17.74
N ALA A 137 -5.40 -0.95 -18.15
CA ALA A 137 -4.48 -1.65 -17.28
C ALA A 137 -3.26 -0.81 -16.89
N GLU A 138 -2.72 -0.02 -17.82
CA GLU A 138 -1.56 0.83 -17.57
C GLU A 138 -1.90 1.99 -16.62
N VAL A 139 -3.04 2.64 -16.82
CA VAL A 139 -3.54 3.67 -15.89
C VAL A 139 -3.77 3.08 -14.50
N TYR A 140 -4.42 1.92 -14.40
CA TYR A 140 -4.59 1.23 -13.12
C TYR A 140 -3.24 0.91 -12.46
N PHE A 141 -2.27 0.41 -13.24
CA PHE A 141 -0.95 0.05 -12.74
C PHE A 141 -0.18 1.26 -12.17
N LEU A 142 -0.23 2.40 -12.86
CA LEU A 142 0.36 3.65 -12.40
C LEU A 142 -0.31 4.14 -11.11
N LEU A 143 -1.64 4.10 -11.06
CA LEU A 143 -2.39 4.50 -9.87
C LEU A 143 -2.07 3.60 -8.66
N ILE A 144 -1.91 2.28 -8.85
CA ILE A 144 -1.62 1.40 -7.71
C ILE A 144 -0.18 1.55 -7.22
N ILE A 145 0.78 1.85 -8.10
CA ILE A 145 2.14 2.22 -7.69
C ILE A 145 2.09 3.51 -6.86
N TYR A 146 1.38 4.53 -7.35
CA TYR A 146 1.19 5.78 -6.63
C TYR A 146 0.55 5.57 -5.25
N ALA A 147 -0.51 4.76 -5.18
CA ALA A 147 -1.16 4.42 -3.91
C ALA A 147 -0.23 3.67 -2.96
N ILE A 148 0.59 2.74 -3.46
CA ILE A 148 1.57 2.02 -2.62
C ILE A 148 2.62 2.96 -2.05
N ILE A 149 3.11 3.92 -2.84
CA ILE A 149 4.06 4.94 -2.34
C ILE A 149 3.43 5.72 -1.18
N LEU A 150 2.15 6.10 -1.31
CA LEU A 150 1.43 6.77 -0.23
C LEU A 150 1.23 5.85 0.99
N TYR A 151 0.92 4.56 0.77
CA TYR A 151 0.77 3.58 1.85
C TYR A 151 2.03 3.38 2.69
N LEU A 152 3.21 3.76 2.19
CA LEU A 152 4.44 3.69 2.99
C LEU A 152 4.38 4.62 4.21
N THR A 153 3.80 5.81 4.08
CA THR A 153 3.93 6.88 5.07
C THR A 153 2.64 7.58 5.46
N ASP A 154 1.50 7.15 4.91
CA ASP A 154 0.22 7.78 5.17
C ASP A 154 -0.93 6.76 5.27
N ASN A 155 -2.10 7.23 5.71
CA ASN A 155 -3.32 6.45 5.95
C ASN A 155 -4.36 6.63 4.81
N VAL A 156 -3.89 6.70 3.56
CA VAL A 156 -4.71 6.98 2.38
C VAL A 156 -5.74 5.88 2.09
N TYR A 157 -5.49 4.66 2.56
CA TYR A 157 -6.43 3.53 2.47
C TYR A 157 -7.76 3.83 3.17
N SER A 158 -7.77 4.68 4.20
CA SER A 158 -8.99 5.12 4.88
C SER A 158 -9.69 6.29 4.18
N TYR A 159 -9.05 6.92 3.18
CA TYR A 159 -9.59 8.10 2.51
C TYR A 159 -10.60 7.69 1.45
N PHE A 160 -11.89 7.86 1.77
CA PHE A 160 -13.00 7.50 0.90
C PHE A 160 -12.88 8.07 -0.52
N LEU A 161 -12.66 9.38 -0.64
CA LEU A 161 -12.56 10.06 -1.95
C LEU A 161 -11.37 9.54 -2.79
N CYS A 162 -10.25 9.21 -2.14
CA CYS A 162 -9.10 8.64 -2.83
C CYS A 162 -9.45 7.25 -3.38
N ASN A 163 -10.08 6.40 -2.57
CA ASN A 163 -10.51 5.06 -2.99
C ASN A 163 -11.55 5.10 -4.11
N CYS A 164 -12.52 6.02 -4.04
CA CYS A 164 -13.49 6.22 -5.12
C CYS A 164 -12.79 6.65 -6.41
N SER A 165 -11.91 7.65 -6.34
CA SER A 165 -11.16 8.15 -7.51
C SER A 165 -10.30 7.06 -8.13
N PHE A 166 -9.63 6.26 -7.29
CA PHE A 166 -8.80 5.14 -7.71
C PHE A 166 -9.56 4.08 -8.55
N ILE A 167 -10.85 3.89 -8.28
CA ILE A 167 -11.70 2.96 -9.03
C ILE A 167 -12.31 3.62 -10.27
N LEU A 168 -12.80 4.86 -10.13
CA LEU A 168 -13.51 5.57 -11.20
C LEU A 168 -12.60 5.91 -12.38
N ILE A 169 -11.34 6.28 -12.13
CA ILE A 169 -10.40 6.66 -13.20
C ILE A 169 -10.22 5.50 -14.20
N PRO A 170 -9.80 4.27 -13.81
CA PRO A 170 -9.72 3.14 -14.74
C PRO A 170 -11.05 2.80 -15.41
N MET A 171 -12.19 2.93 -14.72
CA MET A 171 -13.51 2.65 -15.32
C MET A 171 -13.85 3.62 -16.45
N SER A 172 -13.57 4.92 -16.24
CA SER A 172 -13.84 5.96 -17.24
C SER A 172 -12.93 5.88 -18.49
N MET A 173 -11.75 5.26 -18.37
CA MET A 173 -10.81 5.14 -19.49
C MET A 173 -11.37 4.38 -20.68
N LYS A 174 -12.15 3.32 -20.43
CA LYS A 174 -12.78 2.53 -21.50
C LYS A 174 -13.72 3.41 -22.33
N GLU A 175 -14.58 4.15 -21.66
CA GLU A 175 -15.56 5.04 -22.28
C GLU A 175 -14.88 6.16 -23.07
N TYR A 176 -13.84 6.77 -22.49
CA TYR A 176 -13.01 7.76 -23.16
C TYR A 176 -12.42 7.23 -24.49
N ILE A 177 -11.87 6.01 -24.48
CA ILE A 177 -11.27 5.40 -25.67
C ILE A 177 -12.32 5.05 -26.73
N LEU A 178 -13.51 4.60 -26.32
CA LEU A 178 -14.61 4.33 -27.27
C LEU A 178 -15.07 5.62 -27.96
N ASN A 179 -15.24 6.69 -27.18
CA ASN A 179 -15.69 7.98 -27.70
C ASN A 179 -14.64 8.66 -28.59
N SER A 180 -13.34 8.57 -28.26
CA SER A 180 -12.27 9.15 -29.08
C SER A 180 -12.16 8.46 -30.45
N ASN A 181 -12.25 7.13 -30.49
CA ASN A 181 -12.22 6.37 -31.74
C ASN A 181 -13.42 6.67 -32.66
N ASN A 182 -14.59 6.98 -32.08
CA ASN A 182 -15.78 7.36 -32.86
C ASN A 182 -15.68 8.78 -33.45
N ARG A 183 -14.98 9.71 -32.77
CA ARG A 183 -14.73 11.06 -33.28
C ARG A 183 -13.75 11.09 -34.46
N ILE A 184 -12.77 10.20 -34.50
CA ILE A 184 -11.78 10.10 -35.59
C ILE A 184 -12.38 9.48 -36.86
N LYS A 185 -13.49 8.75 -36.74
CA LYS A 185 -14.19 8.11 -37.87
C LYS A 185 -15.26 8.97 -38.54
N LYS A 186 -15.57 10.14 -37.97
CA LYS A 186 -16.44 11.16 -38.58
C LYS A 186 -15.56 12.21 -39.25
#